data_AF-A0A7W1ATK4-F1
#
_entry.id   AF-A0A7W1ATK4-F1
#
_cell.length_a   1.000
_cell.length_b   1.000
_cell.length_c   1.000
_cell.angle_alpha   90.00
_cell.angle_beta   90.00
_cell.angle_gamma   90.00
#
_symmetry.space_group_name_H-M   'P 1'
#
loop_
_entity.id
_entity.type
_entity.pdbx_description
1 polymer ?
#
loop_
_entity_poly.entity_id
_entity_poly.type
_entity_poly.pdbx_seq_one_letter_code
_entity_poly.pdbx_strand_id
1 'polypeptide(L)'
;WEQTIAQAFTRDFVVQERVPVKKVAIPRFVDDDVRSDEMFVDFNPFMFQNRMEGGLVRLSASSLCNVSSGGGQTALLVLDHM
;
A
#
# COMPACT_ATOMS: atom_id res chain seq x y z
N TRP A 1 -4.35 3.56 25.32
CA TRP A 1 -5.70 3.19 24.85
C TRP A 1 -6.78 4.15 25.33
N GLU A 2 -6.92 4.40 26.63
CA GLU A 2 -7.91 5.37 27.14
C GLU A 2 -7.82 6.75 26.48
N GLN A 3 -6.61 7.31 26.36
CA GLN A 3 -6.39 8.58 25.66
C GLN A 3 -6.81 8.52 24.18
N THR A 4 -6.52 7.42 23.49
CA THR A 4 -6.90 7.19 22.09
C THR A 4 -8.42 7.11 21.94
N ILE A 5 -9.10 6.45 22.87
CA ILE A 5 -10.56 6.36 22.90
C ILE A 5 -11.17 7.72 23.21
N ALA A 6 -10.62 8.47 24.18
CA ALA A 6 -11.06 9.83 24.48
C ALA A 6 -10.92 10.76 23.25
N GLN A 7 -9.81 10.66 22.52
CA GLN A 7 -9.61 11.36 21.24
C GLN A 7 -10.58 10.87 20.15
N ALA A 8 -10.97 9.59 20.17
CA ALA A 8 -11.92 9.05 19.21
C ALA A 8 -13.30 9.71 19.30
N PHE A 9 -13.66 10.28 20.45
CA PHE A 9 -14.92 11.02 20.63
C PHE A 9 -14.88 12.48 20.16
N THR A 10 -13.71 13.02 19.77
CA THR A 10 -13.59 14.43 19.38
C THR A 10 -13.72 14.68 17.88
N ARG A 11 -13.74 13.63 17.05
CA ARG A 11 -13.92 13.67 15.59
C ARG A 11 -14.39 12.32 15.08
N ASP A 12 -14.68 12.23 13.78
CA ASP A 12 -15.11 10.97 13.17
C ASP A 12 -13.94 10.01 12.96
N PHE A 13 -14.17 8.74 13.28
CA PHE A 13 -13.25 7.63 13.04
C PHE A 13 -14.01 6.41 12.54
N VAL A 14 -13.32 5.57 11.77
CA VAL A 14 -13.79 4.22 11.40
C VAL A 14 -12.88 3.21 12.08
N VAL A 15 -13.47 2.16 12.63
CA VAL A 15 -12.74 1.01 13.17
C VAL A 15 -12.86 -0.14 12.18
N GLN A 16 -11.74 -0.84 11.95
CA GLN A 16 -11.66 -2.00 11.09
C GLN A 16 -10.91 -3.11 11.83
N GLU A 17 -11.29 -4.36 11.56
CA GLU A 17 -10.48 -5.50 11.97
C GLU A 17 -9.06 -5.40 11.40
N ARG A 18 -8.06 -5.71 12.22
CA ARG A 18 -6.66 -5.67 11.79
C ARG A 18 -6.39 -6.79 10.78
N VAL A 19 -6.15 -6.41 9.53
CA VAL A 19 -5.71 -7.34 8.48
C VAL A 19 -4.18 -7.46 8.48
N PRO A 20 -3.61 -8.67 8.50
CA PRO A 20 -2.17 -8.86 8.31
C PRO A 20 -1.77 -8.44 6.90
N VAL A 21 -0.86 -7.48 6.77
CA VAL A 21 -0.28 -7.09 5.48
C VAL A 21 1.09 -7.74 5.35
N LYS A 22 1.34 -8.42 4.23
CA LYS A 22 2.62 -9.06 3.96
C LYS A 22 3.60 -8.07 3.34
N LYS A 23 4.89 -8.30 3.60
CA LYS A 23 5.96 -7.67 2.84
C LYS A 23 6.34 -8.55 1.66
N VAL A 24 6.79 -7.90 0.59
CA VAL A 24 7.31 -8.54 -0.61
C VAL A 24 8.66 -7.89 -0.92
N ALA A 25 9.61 -8.70 -1.36
CA ALA A 25 10.87 -8.26 -1.93
C ALA A 25 10.63 -7.43 -3.21
N ILE A 26 11.00 -6.16 -3.18
CA ILE A 26 10.88 -5.23 -4.31
C ILE A 26 12.28 -4.76 -4.74
N PRO A 27 12.62 -4.87 -6.03
CA PRO A 27 13.89 -4.33 -6.54
C PRO A 27 13.87 -2.79 -6.52
N ARG A 28 14.95 -2.20 -6.03
CA ARG A 28 15.19 -0.75 -5.99
C ARG A 28 16.60 -0.45 -6.52
N PHE A 29 16.69 0.55 -7.39
CA PHE A 29 17.98 1.10 -7.82
C PHE A 29 18.53 2.02 -6.74
N VAL A 30 19.75 1.75 -6.28
CA VAL A 30 20.47 2.53 -5.26
C VAL A 30 21.94 2.59 -5.67
N ASP A 31 22.48 3.79 -5.89
CA ASP A 31 23.91 4.02 -6.17
C ASP A 31 24.48 3.09 -7.25
N ASP A 32 23.85 3.07 -8.43
CA ASP A 32 24.18 2.23 -9.59
C ASP A 32 24.07 0.71 -9.38
N ASP A 33 23.48 0.27 -8.26
CA ASP A 33 23.23 -1.14 -7.94
C ASP A 33 21.72 -1.42 -7.78
N VAL A 34 21.32 -2.69 -7.86
CA VAL A 34 19.95 -3.16 -7.61
C VAL A 34 19.91 -3.89 -6.27
N ARG A 35 19.16 -3.32 -5.32
CA ARG A 35 18.90 -3.94 -4.01
C ARG A 35 17.48 -4.43 -3.92
N SER A 36 17.26 -5.45 -3.10
CA SER A 36 15.93 -5.97 -2.81
C SER A 36 15.49 -5.51 -1.43
N ASP A 37 14.43 -4.70 -1.36
CA ASP A 37 13.85 -4.21 -0.11
C ASP A 37 12.55 -4.93 0.21
N GLU A 38 12.36 -5.31 1.47
CA GLU A 38 11.08 -5.85 1.97
C GLU A 38 10.07 -4.71 2.18
N MET A 39 9.08 -4.61 1.29
CA MET A 39 8.12 -3.50 1.27
C MET A 39 6.67 -4.00 1.39
N PHE A 40 5.82 -3.20 2.02
CA PHE A 40 4.38 -3.40 1.93
C PHE A 40 3.89 -2.96 0.55
N VAL A 41 2.99 -3.74 -0.03
CA VAL A 41 2.44 -3.51 -1.37
C VAL A 41 0.93 -3.32 -1.27
N ASP A 42 0.43 -2.23 -1.84
CA ASP A 42 -0.99 -1.89 -1.86
C ASP A 42 -1.47 -1.69 -3.31
N PHE A 43 -2.45 -2.49 -3.73
CA PHE A 43 -3.01 -2.44 -5.07
C PHE A 43 -4.32 -1.65 -5.10
N ASN A 44 -4.36 -0.62 -5.93
CA ASN A 44 -5.45 0.33 -6.04
C ASN A 44 -6.05 0.28 -7.46
N PRO A 45 -7.05 -0.56 -7.73
CA PRO A 45 -7.67 -0.67 -9.04
C PRO A 45 -8.47 0.60 -9.40
N PHE A 46 -8.45 0.99 -10.67
CA PHE A 46 -9.31 2.04 -11.21
C PHE A 46 -10.62 1.45 -11.71
N MET A 47 -11.74 2.01 -11.27
CA MET A 47 -13.07 1.53 -11.64
C MET A 47 -13.75 2.51 -12.60
N PHE A 48 -14.17 2.04 -13.77
CA PHE A 48 -14.95 2.78 -14.75
C PHE A 48 -16.23 2.00 -15.05
N GLN A 49 -17.39 2.57 -14.70
CA GLN A 49 -18.69 1.90 -14.87
C GLN A 49 -18.72 0.47 -14.29
N ASN A 50 -18.20 0.32 -13.05
CA ASN A 50 -18.07 -0.97 -12.36
C ASN A 50 -17.16 -2.01 -13.06
N ARG A 51 -16.31 -1.58 -14.00
CA ARG A 51 -15.25 -2.40 -14.60
C ARG A 51 -13.88 -1.88 -14.18
N MET A 52 -12.96 -2.79 -13.94
CA MET A 52 -11.58 -2.44 -13.61
C MET A 52 -10.80 -2.14 -14.89
N GLU A 53 -10.21 -0.96 -14.99
CA GLU A 53 -9.39 -0.53 -16.13
C GLU A 53 -7.98 -0.14 -15.65
N GLY A 54 -7.23 -1.14 -15.20
CA GLY A 54 -5.89 -0.96 -14.63
C GLY A 54 -5.91 -0.56 -13.15
N GLY A 55 -4.76 -0.09 -12.65
CA GLY A 55 -4.63 0.31 -11.26
C GLY A 55 -3.22 0.77 -10.91
N LEU A 56 -3.10 1.34 -9.72
CA LEU A 56 -1.85 1.81 -9.13
C LEU A 56 -1.32 0.79 -8.12
N VAL A 57 -0.01 0.54 -8.13
CA VAL A 57 0.68 -0.24 -7.08
C VAL A 57 1.51 0.72 -6.23
N ARG A 58 1.17 0.83 -4.94
CA ARG A 58 1.91 1.63 -3.96
C ARG A 58 2.81 0.75 -3.13
N LEU A 59 3.97 1.31 -2.78
CA LEU A 59 4.96 0.69 -1.92
C LEU A 59 5.08 1.50 -0.63
N SER A 60 5.30 0.85 0.51
CA SER A 60 5.61 1.53 1.77
C SER A 60 6.61 0.76 2.63
N ALA A 61 7.43 1.51 3.38
CA ALA A 61 8.29 0.96 4.43
C ALA A 61 7.51 0.67 5.74
N SER A 62 6.29 1.21 5.86
CA SER A 62 5.42 1.04 7.04
C SER A 62 4.13 0.29 6.67
N SER A 63 3.45 -0.28 7.66
CA SER A 63 2.20 -1.02 7.43
C SER A 63 1.03 -0.13 6.96
N LEU A 64 1.19 1.19 6.98
CA LEU A 64 0.21 2.14 6.48
C LEU A 64 0.65 2.64 5.10
N CYS A 65 0.05 2.11 4.02
CA CYS A 65 0.39 2.51 2.65
C CYS A 65 -0.40 3.77 2.24
N ASN A 66 0.14 4.95 2.56
CA ASN A 66 -0.41 6.24 2.12
C ASN A 66 0.69 7.11 1.48
N VAL A 67 0.33 8.31 1.02
CA VAL A 67 1.26 9.22 0.32
C VAL A 67 2.40 9.71 1.22
N SER A 68 2.13 9.95 2.52
CA SER A 68 3.14 10.46 3.46
C SER A 68 4.04 9.36 4.03
N SER A 69 3.61 8.10 3.97
CA SER A 69 4.39 6.94 4.44
C SER A 69 5.58 6.59 3.53
N GLY A 70 5.76 7.30 2.41
CA GLY A 70 6.85 7.08 1.47
C GLY A 70 6.81 5.69 0.81
N GLY A 71 7.88 5.33 0.11
CA GLY A 71 8.03 4.03 -0.57
C GLY A 71 7.79 4.08 -2.09
N GLY A 72 6.94 5.01 -2.54
CA GLY A 72 6.75 5.31 -3.96
C GLY A 72 5.72 4.40 -4.65
N GLN A 73 5.90 4.22 -5.96
CA GLN A 73 5.00 3.47 -6.82
C GLN A 73 5.83 2.57 -7.75
N THR A 74 5.24 1.46 -8.18
CA THR A 74 5.82 0.58 -9.20
C THR A 74 4.82 0.31 -10.32
N ALA A 75 5.29 -0.20 -11.44
CA ALA A 75 4.45 -0.59 -12.55
C ALA A 75 3.54 -1.78 -12.17
N LEU A 76 2.30 -1.76 -12.67
CA LEU A 76 1.43 -2.93 -12.65
C LEU A 76 1.71 -3.76 -13.91
N LEU A 77 2.12 -5.01 -13.74
CA LEU A 77 2.22 -5.98 -14.82
C LEU A 77 1.22 -7.11 -14.55
N VAL A 78 0.32 -7.33 -15.50
CA VAL A 78 -0.63 -8.46 -15.49
C VAL A 78 -0.13 -9.45 -16.53
N LEU A 79 0.15 -10.67 -16.09
CA LEU A 79 0.57 -11.76 -16.97
C LEU A 79 -0.67 -12.60 -17.30
N ASP A 80 -0.95 -12.77 -18.58
CA ASP A 80 -1.95 -13.73 -19.05
C ASP A 80 -1.28 -15.09 -19.25
N HIS A 81 -1.89 -16.14 -18.72
CA HIS A 81 -1.43 -17.51 -18.91
C HIS A 81 -2.23 -18.11 -20.08
N MET A 82 -1.69 -17.98 -21.29
CA MET A 82 -2.14 -18.78 -22.45
C MET A 82 -1.70 -20.24 -22.32
#